data_AF-A0AAP1RH10-F1
#
_entry.id   AF-A0AAP1RH10-F1
#
_cell.length_a   1.000
_cell.length_b   1.000
_cell.length_c   1.000
_cell.angle_alpha   90.00
_cell.angle_beta   90.00
_cell.angle_gamma   90.00
#
_symmetry.space_group_name_H-M   'P 1'
#
loop_
_entity.id
_entity.type
_entity.pdbx_description
1 polymer ?
#
loop_
_entity_poly.entity_id
_entity_poly.type
_entity_poly.pdbx_seq_one_letter_code
_entity_poly.pdbx_strand_id
1 'polypeptide(L)'
;MKFPLYIAKRYLFSKTSTNAINIITFIAVFSVVVGALALFVILSGFSGLRTFSDSLLNASDPDIKITTVKGKSFEYSDDVHQKLIKDTEIKTISKVIEERVFLKYKDKTHIAYIKGVDASYKDIIPVDSLLTVGTWVDPEFKNTAVIGYGISYKLSLGVLNFGAPLQIMVPKPGKGFVNANNAYVSVDTQVIGAYSGSEEFQNKYVFTELSLAQELLNYTENQISGIELKLQSTVDLDDFQEKLQQRLGANFEVKTRAQLNALYYKVINTENFISYLIFTLIIAIALFNVIGSIIMMIIDKRQNLKTLYNLGASIDEIKKIFVLQGFLLTIVGMIVGIVLGVLLVLIQQRYELFMITQNLAYPVEFRWFNLLVVMFTILILGYISAKIASSRISKSFIEK
;
A
#
# COMPACT_ATOMS: atom_id res chain seq x y z
N MET A 1 -43.25 22.50 5.44
CA MET A 1 -43.33 22.66 3.96
C MET A 1 -41.93 22.80 3.39
N LYS A 2 -41.62 22.16 2.24
CA LYS A 2 -40.29 22.17 1.58
C LYS A 2 -40.00 23.50 0.84
N PHE A 3 -40.40 24.65 1.39
CA PHE A 3 -40.31 25.95 0.72
C PHE A 3 -38.88 26.34 0.34
N PRO A 4 -37.87 26.29 1.25
CA PRO A 4 -36.51 26.66 0.88
C PRO A 4 -35.89 25.77 -0.20
N LEU A 5 -36.17 24.46 -0.14
CA LEU A 5 -35.68 23.48 -1.11
C LEU A 5 -36.31 23.68 -2.51
N TYR A 6 -37.60 23.98 -2.56
CA TYR A 6 -38.31 24.24 -3.82
C TYR A 6 -37.70 25.44 -4.57
N ILE A 7 -37.45 26.54 -3.85
CA ILE A 7 -36.82 27.73 -4.43
C ILE A 7 -35.36 27.46 -4.81
N ALA A 8 -34.60 26.75 -3.96
CA ALA A 8 -33.21 26.39 -4.24
C ALA A 8 -33.06 25.58 -5.54
N LYS A 9 -33.91 24.57 -5.75
CA LYS A 9 -33.92 23.78 -6.99
C LYS A 9 -34.26 24.63 -8.21
N ARG A 10 -35.21 25.58 -8.07
CA ARG A 10 -35.56 26.50 -9.15
C ARG A 10 -34.40 27.43 -9.50
N TYR A 11 -33.70 27.97 -8.51
CA TYR A 11 -32.56 28.86 -8.73
C TYR A 11 -31.35 28.15 -9.34
N LEU A 12 -31.17 26.85 -9.10
CA LEU A 12 -30.12 26.05 -9.74
C LEU A 12 -30.24 26.02 -11.28
N PHE A 13 -31.45 26.00 -11.82
CA PHE A 13 -31.70 25.89 -13.27
C PHE A 13 -32.25 27.18 -13.91
N SER A 14 -32.49 28.23 -13.13
CA SER A 14 -33.05 29.48 -13.66
C SER A 14 -31.99 30.27 -14.42
N LYS A 15 -32.33 30.77 -15.61
CA LYS A 15 -31.48 31.72 -16.35
C LYS A 15 -31.27 32.99 -15.50
N THR A 16 -30.02 33.42 -15.40
CA THR A 16 -29.64 34.67 -14.71
C THR A 16 -29.73 35.87 -15.65
N SER A 17 -29.77 37.08 -15.09
CA SER A 17 -29.96 38.31 -15.86
C SER A 17 -28.80 38.62 -16.81
N THR A 18 -27.60 38.13 -16.50
CA THR A 18 -26.38 38.37 -17.29
C THR A 18 -25.63 37.06 -17.54
N ASN A 19 -25.10 36.91 -18.76
CA ASN A 19 -24.37 35.70 -19.15
C ASN A 19 -23.10 35.46 -18.30
N ALA A 20 -22.49 36.54 -17.78
CA ALA A 20 -21.33 36.48 -16.90
C ALA A 20 -21.58 35.63 -15.64
N ILE A 21 -22.78 35.68 -15.06
CA ILE A 21 -23.10 34.92 -13.84
C ILE A 21 -23.16 33.42 -14.15
N ASN A 22 -23.76 33.04 -15.28
CA ASN A 22 -23.81 31.64 -15.73
C ASN A 22 -22.40 31.08 -15.95
N ILE A 23 -21.49 31.89 -16.51
CA ILE A 23 -20.08 31.49 -16.71
C ILE A 23 -19.39 31.26 -15.36
N ILE A 24 -19.56 32.16 -14.38
CA ILE A 24 -18.98 32.00 -13.04
C ILE A 24 -19.52 30.73 -12.36
N THR A 25 -20.83 30.48 -12.46
CA THR A 25 -21.45 29.26 -11.92
C THR A 25 -20.94 28.01 -12.61
N PHE A 26 -20.77 28.03 -13.93
CA PHE A 26 -20.18 26.92 -14.68
C PHE A 26 -18.74 26.64 -14.22
N ILE A 27 -17.90 27.68 -14.08
CA ILE A 27 -16.52 27.55 -13.59
C ILE A 27 -16.50 26.96 -12.18
N ALA A 28 -17.41 27.40 -11.30
CA ALA A 28 -17.52 26.87 -9.95
C ALA A 28 -17.94 25.40 -9.90
N VAL A 29 -18.89 24.98 -10.74
CA VAL A 29 -19.24 23.55 -10.87
C VAL A 29 -18.08 22.76 -11.44
N PHE A 30 -17.45 23.27 -12.49
CA PHE A 30 -16.32 22.62 -13.14
C PHE A 30 -15.14 22.42 -12.17
N SER A 31 -14.84 23.40 -11.30
CA SER A 31 -13.79 23.22 -10.30
C SER A 31 -14.12 22.14 -9.26
N VAL A 32 -15.41 21.97 -8.90
CA VAL A 32 -15.84 20.86 -8.03
C VAL A 32 -15.74 19.52 -8.77
N VAL A 33 -16.11 19.46 -10.05
CA VAL A 33 -15.98 18.26 -10.90
C VAL A 33 -14.53 17.80 -10.95
N VAL A 34 -13.60 18.72 -11.28
CA VAL A 34 -12.16 18.41 -11.37
C VAL A 34 -11.61 17.99 -10.00
N GLY A 35 -11.99 18.67 -8.92
CA GLY A 35 -11.57 18.31 -7.57
C GLY A 35 -12.05 16.90 -7.16
N ALA A 36 -13.32 16.59 -7.40
CA ALA A 36 -13.90 15.29 -7.09
C ALA A 36 -13.26 14.15 -7.90
N LEU A 37 -13.08 14.37 -9.20
CA LEU A 37 -12.39 13.44 -10.10
C LEU A 37 -10.97 13.18 -9.61
N ALA A 38 -10.20 14.25 -9.35
CA ALA A 38 -8.80 14.14 -8.97
C ALA A 38 -8.62 13.42 -7.63
N LEU A 39 -9.42 13.77 -6.62
CA LEU A 39 -9.38 13.10 -5.31
C LEU A 39 -9.78 11.62 -5.41
N PHE A 40 -10.75 11.28 -6.26
CA PHE A 40 -11.13 9.87 -6.43
C PHE A 40 -10.05 9.06 -7.15
N VAL A 41 -9.49 9.61 -8.23
CA VAL A 41 -8.43 8.96 -9.01
C VAL A 41 -7.18 8.73 -8.17
N ILE A 42 -6.73 9.72 -7.39
CA ILE A 42 -5.53 9.57 -6.57
C ILE A 42 -5.71 8.51 -5.48
N LEU A 43 -6.85 8.49 -4.78
CA LEU A 43 -7.13 7.49 -3.75
C LEU A 43 -7.19 6.07 -4.36
N SER A 44 -7.75 5.95 -5.57
CA SER A 44 -7.81 4.68 -6.30
C SER A 44 -6.43 4.22 -6.77
N GLY A 45 -5.57 5.14 -7.23
CA GLY A 45 -4.18 4.84 -7.61
C GLY A 45 -3.36 4.35 -6.42
N PHE A 46 -3.43 5.04 -5.29
CA PHE A 46 -2.75 4.60 -4.06
C PHE A 46 -3.28 3.27 -3.51
N SER A 47 -4.59 3.02 -3.63
CA SER A 47 -5.17 1.72 -3.26
C SER A 47 -4.63 0.60 -4.15
N GLY A 48 -4.54 0.85 -5.46
CA GLY A 48 -3.97 -0.10 -6.43
C GLY A 48 -2.49 -0.36 -6.17
N LEU A 49 -1.69 0.69 -5.95
CA LEU A 49 -0.28 0.55 -5.59
C LEU A 49 -0.07 -0.25 -4.30
N ARG A 50 -0.92 -0.02 -3.29
CA ARG A 50 -0.88 -0.78 -2.04
C ARG A 50 -1.13 -2.26 -2.30
N THR A 51 -2.22 -2.60 -2.99
CA THR A 51 -2.58 -4.00 -3.30
C THR A 51 -1.52 -4.70 -4.15
N PHE A 52 -1.00 -4.02 -5.17
CA PHE A 52 0.09 -4.52 -5.99
C PHE A 52 1.32 -4.83 -5.13
N SER A 53 1.70 -3.91 -4.24
CA SER A 53 2.87 -4.11 -3.41
C SER A 53 2.67 -5.15 -2.31
N ASP A 54 1.48 -5.22 -1.72
CA ASP A 54 1.10 -6.28 -0.78
C ASP A 54 1.23 -7.64 -1.47
N SER A 55 0.84 -7.76 -2.75
CA SER A 55 1.02 -9.00 -3.51
C SER A 55 2.48 -9.40 -3.70
N LEU A 56 3.39 -8.44 -3.87
CA LEU A 56 4.83 -8.70 -3.96
C LEU A 56 5.38 -9.20 -2.62
N LEU A 57 4.98 -8.59 -1.51
CA LEU A 57 5.37 -9.04 -0.17
C LEU A 57 4.77 -10.42 0.16
N ASN A 58 3.53 -10.68 -0.24
CA ASN A 58 2.89 -11.98 -0.05
C ASN A 58 3.61 -13.11 -0.79
N ALA A 59 4.27 -12.78 -1.90
CA ALA A 59 5.03 -13.74 -2.68
C ALA A 59 6.42 -14.01 -2.07
N SER A 60 7.02 -13.04 -1.35
CA SER A 60 8.38 -13.16 -0.82
C SER A 60 8.48 -13.52 0.67
N ASP A 61 7.50 -13.13 1.47
CA ASP A 61 7.55 -13.22 2.93
C ASP A 61 6.50 -14.18 3.49
N PRO A 62 6.85 -14.91 4.58
CA PRO A 62 5.91 -15.80 5.26
C PRO A 62 4.81 -15.01 5.96
N ASP A 63 3.75 -15.70 6.36
CA ASP A 63 2.63 -15.10 7.09
C ASP A 63 3.08 -14.71 8.52
N ILE A 64 3.81 -15.61 9.17
CA ILE A 64 4.43 -15.40 10.48
C ILE A 64 5.89 -15.85 10.43
N LYS A 65 6.76 -15.10 11.11
CA LYS A 65 8.15 -15.46 11.34
C LYS A 65 8.48 -15.40 12.81
N ILE A 66 9.09 -16.47 13.33
CA ILE A 66 9.57 -16.58 14.70
C ILE A 66 11.08 -16.46 14.67
N THR A 67 11.63 -15.55 15.47
CA THR A 67 13.08 -15.39 15.67
C THR A 67 13.40 -15.34 17.16
N THR A 68 14.68 -15.48 17.52
CA THR A 68 15.12 -15.26 18.91
C THR A 68 15.25 -13.77 19.23
N VAL A 69 14.92 -13.37 20.45
CA VAL A 69 15.16 -11.99 20.95
C VAL A 69 16.65 -11.77 21.24
N LYS A 70 17.37 -12.84 21.62
CA LYS A 70 18.80 -12.78 21.98
C LYS A 70 19.62 -13.69 21.09
N GLY A 71 20.69 -13.14 20.52
CA GLY A 71 21.57 -13.88 19.60
C GLY A 71 21.02 -13.90 18.17
N LYS A 72 21.65 -14.71 17.31
CA LYS A 72 21.27 -14.87 15.91
C LYS A 72 20.58 -16.19 15.60
N SER A 73 20.67 -17.16 16.51
CA SER A 73 20.13 -18.50 16.36
C SER A 73 19.70 -19.07 17.71
N PHE A 74 18.89 -20.10 17.66
CA PHE A 74 18.39 -20.85 18.80
C PHE A 74 18.26 -22.32 18.42
N GLU A 75 18.21 -23.20 19.43
CA GLU A 75 17.94 -24.61 19.22
C GLU A 75 16.43 -24.84 19.06
N TYR A 76 16.05 -25.52 17.99
CA TYR A 76 14.70 -25.99 17.74
C TYR A 76 14.40 -27.18 18.67
N SER A 77 13.87 -26.88 19.85
CA SER A 77 13.55 -27.89 20.86
C SER A 77 12.22 -28.60 20.59
N ASP A 78 12.07 -29.80 21.15
CA ASP A 78 10.83 -30.57 21.08
C ASP A 78 9.63 -29.81 21.66
N ASP A 79 9.84 -28.96 22.67
CA ASP A 79 8.78 -28.11 23.24
C ASP A 79 8.24 -27.11 22.21
N VAL A 80 9.14 -26.43 21.48
CA VAL A 80 8.75 -25.49 20.40
C VAL A 80 8.06 -26.26 19.28
N HIS A 81 8.60 -27.41 18.89
CA HIS A 81 7.98 -28.26 17.87
C HIS A 81 6.55 -28.68 18.24
N GLN A 82 6.35 -29.18 19.46
CA GLN A 82 5.05 -29.63 19.96
C GLN A 82 4.02 -28.50 20.06
N LYS A 83 4.45 -27.28 20.40
CA LYS A 83 3.57 -26.10 20.45
C LYS A 83 3.08 -25.68 19.07
N LEU A 84 3.90 -25.87 18.03
CA LEU A 84 3.56 -25.49 16.66
C LEU A 84 2.74 -26.58 15.96
N ILE A 85 3.14 -27.84 16.05
CA ILE A 85 2.48 -28.92 15.28
C ILE A 85 1.06 -29.24 15.73
N LYS A 86 0.71 -28.90 16.98
CA LYS A 86 -0.65 -29.11 17.53
C LYS A 86 -1.65 -28.06 17.08
N ASP A 87 -1.20 -26.98 16.45
CA ASP A 87 -2.07 -25.89 16.07
C ASP A 87 -2.69 -26.13 14.69
N THR A 88 -4.02 -26.25 14.65
CA THR A 88 -4.77 -26.47 13.40
C THR A 88 -4.83 -25.25 12.50
N GLU A 89 -4.52 -24.06 13.02
CA GLU A 89 -4.49 -22.80 12.26
C GLU A 89 -3.22 -22.69 11.38
N ILE A 90 -2.19 -23.48 11.68
CA ILE A 90 -0.95 -23.55 10.90
C ILE A 90 -1.13 -24.56 9.76
N LYS A 91 -0.87 -24.10 8.53
CA LYS A 91 -0.88 -24.95 7.33
C LYS A 91 0.48 -25.64 7.13
N THR A 92 1.56 -24.89 7.25
CA THR A 92 2.93 -25.37 7.00
C THR A 92 3.91 -24.67 7.93
N ILE A 93 4.93 -25.41 8.36
CA ILE A 93 6.07 -24.93 9.15
C ILE A 93 7.34 -25.19 8.35
N SER A 94 8.24 -24.22 8.28
CA SER A 94 9.58 -24.40 7.72
C SER A 94 10.63 -23.79 8.62
N LYS A 95 11.72 -24.52 8.80
CA LYS A 95 12.92 -24.07 9.53
C LYS A 95 13.82 -23.31 8.58
N VAL A 96 14.34 -22.17 9.04
CA VAL A 96 15.21 -21.32 8.22
C VAL A 96 16.47 -20.87 8.95
N ILE A 97 17.52 -20.67 8.17
CA ILE A 97 18.74 -19.97 8.57
C ILE A 97 18.93 -18.78 7.65
N GLU A 98 19.03 -17.59 8.24
CA GLU A 98 19.41 -16.36 7.57
C GLU A 98 20.65 -15.78 8.21
N GLU A 99 21.70 -15.56 7.41
CA GLU A 99 22.90 -14.85 7.83
C GLU A 99 23.44 -14.00 6.68
N ARG A 100 24.11 -12.91 7.01
CA ARG A 100 24.72 -12.04 6.02
C ARG A 100 26.02 -12.64 5.50
N VAL A 101 26.17 -12.70 4.18
CA VAL A 101 27.29 -13.36 3.49
C VAL A 101 27.93 -12.46 2.44
N PHE A 102 29.20 -12.74 2.15
CA PHE A 102 29.87 -12.25 0.95
C PHE A 102 29.77 -13.31 -0.13
N LEU A 103 29.19 -12.93 -1.25
CA LEU A 103 29.15 -13.72 -2.46
C LEU A 103 30.33 -13.34 -3.33
N LYS A 104 31.02 -14.33 -3.87
CA LYS A 104 32.10 -14.15 -4.83
C LYS A 104 31.89 -15.04 -6.03
N TYR A 105 31.98 -14.45 -7.21
CA TYR A 105 32.01 -15.17 -8.47
C TYR A 105 33.11 -14.57 -9.35
N LYS A 106 34.15 -15.36 -9.61
CA LYS A 106 35.38 -14.89 -10.27
C LYS A 106 35.94 -13.67 -9.52
N ASP A 107 36.08 -12.53 -10.19
CA ASP A 107 36.61 -11.28 -9.63
C ASP A 107 35.52 -10.36 -9.05
N LYS A 108 34.24 -10.75 -9.13
CA LYS A 108 33.12 -9.94 -8.66
C LYS A 108 32.68 -10.39 -7.27
N THR A 109 32.38 -9.42 -6.42
CA THR A 109 31.86 -9.65 -5.07
C THR A 109 30.56 -8.90 -4.84
N HIS A 110 29.68 -9.47 -4.04
CA HIS A 110 28.42 -8.84 -3.64
C HIS A 110 28.06 -9.26 -2.22
N ILE A 111 27.40 -8.38 -1.45
CA ILE A 111 26.91 -8.72 -0.12
C ILE A 111 25.43 -9.08 -0.23
N ALA A 112 25.05 -10.22 0.32
CA ALA A 112 23.68 -10.71 0.35
C ALA A 112 23.39 -11.44 1.66
N TYR A 113 22.24 -12.10 1.75
CA TYR A 113 21.90 -13.04 2.81
C TYR A 113 21.86 -14.46 2.24
N ILE A 114 22.51 -15.40 2.91
CA ILE A 114 22.23 -16.82 2.67
C ILE A 114 20.91 -17.13 3.38
N LYS A 115 20.00 -17.83 2.70
CA LYS A 115 18.76 -18.34 3.27
C LYS A 115 18.73 -19.85 3.12
N GLY A 116 19.15 -20.55 4.18
CA GLY A 116 19.03 -22.00 4.30
C GLY A 116 17.59 -22.38 4.60
N VAL A 117 16.99 -23.21 3.76
CA VAL A 117 15.57 -23.60 3.87
C VAL A 117 15.41 -25.12 3.85
N ASP A 118 14.37 -25.62 4.50
CA ASP A 118 14.00 -27.04 4.40
C ASP A 118 13.03 -27.29 3.23
N ALA A 119 12.75 -28.57 2.94
CA ALA A 119 11.89 -28.99 1.84
C ALA A 119 10.44 -28.46 1.95
N SER A 120 9.98 -28.09 3.16
CA SER A 120 8.63 -27.55 3.39
C SER A 120 8.51 -26.08 3.00
N TYR A 121 9.63 -25.40 2.72
CA TYR A 121 9.64 -23.97 2.41
C TYR A 121 8.85 -23.61 1.14
N LYS A 122 8.79 -24.53 0.17
CA LYS A 122 8.00 -24.38 -1.06
C LYS A 122 6.49 -24.21 -0.82
N ASP A 123 6.00 -24.63 0.35
CA ASP A 123 4.60 -24.49 0.75
C ASP A 123 4.37 -23.22 1.61
N ILE A 124 5.45 -22.52 2.00
CA ILE A 124 5.40 -21.23 2.72
C ILE A 124 5.23 -20.06 1.74
N ILE A 125 5.98 -20.07 0.64
CA ILE A 125 5.92 -19.06 -0.42
C ILE A 125 5.70 -19.74 -1.78
N PRO A 126 5.08 -19.07 -2.77
CA PRO A 126 4.81 -19.64 -4.09
C PRO A 126 6.08 -19.71 -4.96
N VAL A 127 7.02 -20.58 -4.57
CA VAL A 127 8.34 -20.75 -5.20
C VAL A 127 8.26 -20.94 -6.72
N ASP A 128 7.34 -21.78 -7.19
CA ASP A 128 7.18 -22.08 -8.62
C ASP A 128 6.80 -20.85 -9.46
N SER A 129 6.11 -19.88 -8.85
CA SER A 129 5.75 -18.62 -9.52
C SER A 129 6.90 -17.59 -9.52
N LEU A 130 7.86 -17.74 -8.60
CA LEU A 130 9.01 -16.85 -8.47
C LEU A 130 10.19 -17.27 -9.35
N LEU A 131 10.36 -18.58 -9.55
CA LEU A 131 11.40 -19.16 -10.38
C LEU A 131 11.20 -18.75 -11.85
N THR A 132 12.22 -18.11 -12.42
CA THR A 132 12.20 -17.75 -13.84
C THR A 132 12.98 -18.76 -14.68
N VAL A 133 14.07 -19.32 -14.13
CA VAL A 133 14.94 -20.28 -14.82
C VAL A 133 15.48 -21.30 -13.82
N GLY A 134 15.58 -22.57 -14.24
CA GLY A 134 16.20 -23.65 -13.48
C GLY A 134 15.24 -24.33 -12.50
N THR A 135 15.77 -24.87 -11.41
CA THR A 135 15.00 -25.60 -10.40
C THR A 135 15.20 -25.01 -9.01
N TRP A 136 14.28 -25.30 -8.09
CA TRP A 136 14.45 -24.95 -6.68
C TRP A 136 15.54 -25.81 -6.02
N VAL A 137 15.94 -25.43 -4.80
CA VAL A 137 16.82 -26.24 -3.95
C VAL A 137 16.15 -27.57 -3.60
N ASP A 138 16.95 -28.64 -3.59
CA ASP A 138 16.49 -29.99 -3.29
C ASP A 138 17.48 -30.67 -2.32
N PRO A 139 16.99 -31.30 -1.24
CA PRO A 139 17.82 -31.99 -0.25
C PRO A 139 18.73 -33.09 -0.82
N GLU A 140 18.39 -33.68 -1.96
CA GLU A 140 19.20 -34.72 -2.61
C GLU A 140 20.51 -34.16 -3.20
N PHE A 141 20.52 -32.89 -3.60
CA PHE A 141 21.67 -32.27 -4.26
C PHE A 141 22.40 -31.30 -3.34
N LYS A 142 23.52 -31.77 -2.78
CA LYS A 142 24.42 -30.96 -1.95
C LYS A 142 25.09 -29.82 -2.73
N ASN A 143 25.45 -28.76 -2.02
CA ASN A 143 26.19 -27.60 -2.53
C ASN A 143 25.50 -26.93 -3.72
N THR A 144 24.18 -26.88 -3.71
CA THR A 144 23.38 -26.17 -4.72
C THR A 144 22.83 -24.87 -4.15
N ALA A 145 22.62 -23.88 -5.01
CA ALA A 145 22.06 -22.60 -4.64
C ALA A 145 21.09 -22.07 -5.69
N VAL A 146 20.11 -21.29 -5.23
CA VAL A 146 19.15 -20.56 -6.07
C VAL A 146 19.28 -19.08 -5.75
N ILE A 147 19.52 -18.26 -6.78
CA ILE A 147 19.88 -16.84 -6.60
C ILE A 147 18.80 -15.91 -7.14
N GLY A 148 18.68 -14.71 -6.58
CA GLY A 148 17.83 -13.68 -7.18
C GLY A 148 18.42 -13.13 -8.48
N TYR A 149 17.59 -12.75 -9.44
CA TYR A 149 18.03 -12.13 -10.70
C TYR A 149 18.90 -10.89 -10.50
N GLY A 150 18.60 -10.09 -9.47
CA GLY A 150 19.41 -8.92 -9.13
C GLY A 150 20.84 -9.29 -8.72
N ILE A 151 21.01 -10.36 -7.96
CA ILE A 151 22.32 -10.90 -7.58
C ILE A 151 23.04 -11.48 -8.80
N SER A 152 22.34 -12.29 -9.61
CA SER A 152 22.86 -12.86 -10.86
C SER A 152 23.41 -11.77 -11.78
N TYR A 153 22.66 -10.67 -11.97
CA TYR A 153 23.06 -9.55 -12.81
C TYR A 153 24.33 -8.86 -12.28
N LYS A 154 24.38 -8.52 -10.99
CA LYS A 154 25.53 -7.85 -10.35
C LYS A 154 26.80 -8.68 -10.43
N LEU A 155 26.70 -9.99 -10.24
CA LEU A 155 27.83 -10.92 -10.33
C LEU A 155 28.12 -11.39 -11.76
N SER A 156 27.27 -11.06 -12.75
CA SER A 156 27.29 -11.64 -14.09
C SER A 156 27.39 -13.17 -14.07
N LEU A 157 26.59 -13.75 -13.18
CA LEU A 157 26.56 -15.16 -12.86
C LEU A 157 25.36 -15.81 -13.54
N GLY A 158 25.63 -16.64 -14.54
CA GLY A 158 24.59 -17.43 -15.22
C GLY A 158 24.13 -18.61 -14.37
N VAL A 159 22.86 -18.99 -14.54
CA VAL A 159 22.27 -20.21 -13.99
C VAL A 159 22.77 -21.41 -14.80
N LEU A 160 22.98 -22.58 -14.15
CA LEU A 160 23.52 -23.79 -14.78
C LEU A 160 24.92 -23.60 -15.42
N ASN A 161 25.70 -22.64 -14.93
CA ASN A 161 27.10 -22.47 -15.33
C ASN A 161 28.00 -23.33 -14.43
N PHE A 162 28.47 -24.47 -14.93
CA PHE A 162 29.33 -25.41 -14.20
C PHE A 162 30.84 -25.07 -14.30
N GLY A 163 31.21 -24.00 -15.00
CA GLY A 163 32.61 -23.63 -15.21
C GLY A 163 33.26 -22.90 -14.04
N ALA A 164 32.45 -22.28 -13.16
CA ALA A 164 32.93 -21.67 -11.93
C ALA A 164 31.81 -21.69 -10.88
N PRO A 165 32.09 -22.04 -9.62
CA PRO A 165 31.08 -22.03 -8.56
C PRO A 165 30.81 -20.61 -8.06
N LEU A 166 29.64 -20.42 -7.47
CA LEU A 166 29.36 -19.29 -6.58
C LEU A 166 29.95 -19.60 -5.21
N GLN A 167 30.94 -18.82 -4.80
CA GLN A 167 31.53 -18.95 -3.48
C GLN A 167 30.75 -18.09 -2.48
N ILE A 168 30.21 -18.72 -1.44
CA ILE A 168 29.51 -18.07 -0.34
C ILE A 168 30.42 -18.04 0.87
N MET A 169 30.70 -16.84 1.39
CA MET A 169 31.69 -16.62 2.44
C MET A 169 31.05 -15.95 3.66
N VAL A 170 31.31 -16.50 4.86
CA VAL A 170 30.85 -15.97 6.15
C VAL A 170 32.06 -15.63 7.01
N PRO A 171 32.09 -14.46 7.68
CA PRO A 171 33.15 -14.14 8.65
C PRO A 171 33.19 -15.16 9.80
N LYS A 172 34.38 -15.66 10.15
CA LYS A 172 34.52 -16.59 11.27
C LYS A 172 34.15 -15.90 12.59
N PRO A 173 33.35 -16.54 13.46
CA PRO A 173 33.08 -16.02 14.79
C PRO A 173 34.35 -16.05 15.65
N GLY A 174 34.61 -14.97 16.41
CA GLY A 174 35.77 -14.90 17.30
C GLY A 174 35.95 -13.53 17.94
N LYS A 175 36.76 -13.46 19.00
CA LYS A 175 37.21 -12.20 19.63
C LYS A 175 38.73 -12.11 19.47
N GLY A 176 39.25 -11.03 18.87
CA GLY A 176 40.69 -10.80 18.70
C GLY A 176 41.10 -10.40 17.28
N PHE A 177 42.42 -10.37 17.02
CA PHE A 177 42.97 -10.05 15.70
C PHE A 177 42.59 -11.14 14.69
N VAL A 178 41.86 -10.74 13.64
CA VAL A 178 41.50 -11.62 12.53
C VAL A 178 42.69 -11.74 11.60
N ASN A 179 43.17 -12.97 11.35
CA ASN A 179 44.13 -13.21 10.29
C ASN A 179 43.43 -13.02 8.94
N ALA A 180 43.83 -11.98 8.18
CA ALA A 180 43.21 -11.62 6.91
C ALA A 180 43.15 -12.77 5.91
N ASN A 181 44.11 -13.70 5.96
CA ASN A 181 44.19 -14.86 5.07
C ASN A 181 43.21 -15.99 5.43
N ASN A 182 42.62 -15.99 6.63
CA ASN A 182 41.71 -17.05 7.10
C ASN A 182 40.48 -16.48 7.82
N ALA A 183 40.06 -15.28 7.41
CA ALA A 183 38.98 -14.53 8.05
C ALA A 183 37.58 -15.12 7.81
N TYR A 184 37.43 -16.01 6.82
CA TYR A 184 36.14 -16.49 6.34
C TYR A 184 36.05 -18.02 6.34
N VAL A 185 34.88 -18.54 6.64
CA VAL A 185 34.45 -19.88 6.20
C VAL A 185 33.81 -19.69 4.83
N SER A 186 34.14 -20.53 3.86
CA SER A 186 33.62 -20.41 2.50
C SER A 186 33.12 -21.77 2.02
N VAL A 187 32.07 -21.75 1.22
CA VAL A 187 31.56 -22.93 0.53
C VAL A 187 31.33 -22.58 -0.95
N ASP A 188 31.70 -23.51 -1.81
CA ASP A 188 31.49 -23.38 -3.25
C ASP A 188 30.16 -24.05 -3.62
N THR A 189 29.28 -23.30 -4.27
CA THR A 189 27.93 -23.75 -4.63
C THR A 189 27.68 -23.64 -6.13
N GLN A 190 26.92 -24.60 -6.65
CA GLN A 190 26.43 -24.58 -8.02
C GLN A 190 25.08 -23.87 -8.07
N VAL A 191 24.97 -22.84 -8.92
CA VAL A 191 23.70 -22.16 -9.13
C VAL A 191 22.81 -22.99 -10.07
N ILE A 192 21.70 -23.50 -9.54
CA ILE A 192 20.76 -24.37 -10.26
C ILE A 192 19.46 -23.67 -10.66
N GLY A 193 19.19 -22.49 -10.09
CA GLY A 193 18.00 -21.70 -10.39
C GLY A 193 18.20 -20.21 -10.17
N ALA A 194 17.35 -19.41 -10.82
CA ALA A 194 17.18 -18.00 -10.52
C ALA A 194 15.72 -17.62 -10.36
N TYR A 195 15.44 -16.80 -9.33
CA TYR A 195 14.12 -16.30 -9.01
C TYR A 195 14.04 -14.78 -9.19
N SER A 196 12.85 -14.31 -9.53
CA SER A 196 12.51 -12.89 -9.67
C SER A 196 11.44 -12.50 -8.64
N GLY A 197 11.32 -11.21 -8.36
CA GLY A 197 10.34 -10.69 -7.42
C GLY A 197 10.51 -9.19 -7.24
N SER A 198 10.13 -8.66 -6.07
CA SER A 198 10.42 -7.26 -5.73
C SER A 198 11.92 -6.98 -5.84
N GLU A 199 12.27 -5.72 -6.14
CA GLU A 199 13.68 -5.34 -6.28
C GLU A 199 14.49 -5.67 -5.02
N GLU A 200 13.93 -5.42 -3.85
CA GLU A 200 14.57 -5.79 -2.59
C GLU A 200 14.76 -7.31 -2.50
N PHE A 201 13.72 -8.10 -2.76
CA PHE A 201 13.75 -9.54 -2.60
C PHE A 201 14.75 -10.24 -3.55
N GLN A 202 14.78 -9.86 -4.83
CA GLN A 202 15.70 -10.45 -5.81
C GLN A 202 17.16 -10.01 -5.65
N ASN A 203 17.42 -9.04 -4.77
CA ASN A 203 18.76 -8.57 -4.41
C ASN A 203 19.20 -9.04 -3.02
N LYS A 204 18.32 -9.67 -2.24
CA LYS A 204 18.54 -9.94 -0.82
C LYS A 204 19.04 -11.35 -0.55
N TYR A 205 18.46 -12.38 -1.15
CA TYR A 205 18.69 -13.77 -0.75
C TYR A 205 19.41 -14.63 -1.80
N VAL A 206 20.25 -15.53 -1.29
CA VAL A 206 20.72 -16.73 -1.98
C VAL A 206 20.19 -17.93 -1.19
N PHE A 207 19.27 -18.67 -1.80
CA PHE A 207 18.66 -19.84 -1.20
C PHE A 207 19.57 -21.05 -1.34
N THR A 208 19.62 -21.87 -0.28
CA THR A 208 20.33 -23.15 -0.24
C THR A 208 19.55 -24.11 0.68
N GLU A 209 19.91 -25.39 0.64
CA GLU A 209 19.47 -26.35 1.65
C GLU A 209 19.89 -25.94 3.07
N LEU A 210 19.00 -26.18 4.04
CA LEU A 210 19.19 -25.85 5.46
C LEU A 210 20.50 -26.44 6.01
N SER A 211 20.79 -27.69 5.68
CA SER A 211 21.99 -28.41 6.13
C SER A 211 23.29 -27.75 5.68
N LEU A 212 23.33 -27.23 4.45
CA LEU A 212 24.50 -26.50 3.95
C LEU A 212 24.72 -25.19 4.71
N ALA A 213 23.64 -24.47 5.02
CA ALA A 213 23.73 -23.25 5.81
C ALA A 213 24.18 -23.54 7.24
N GLN A 214 23.75 -24.66 7.84
CA GLN A 214 24.21 -25.11 9.15
C GLN A 214 25.70 -25.42 9.15
N GLU A 215 26.19 -26.16 8.15
CA GLU A 215 27.60 -26.48 7.99
C GLU A 215 28.44 -25.22 7.82
N LEU A 216 28.03 -24.30 6.94
CA LEU A 216 28.73 -23.05 6.67
C LEU A 216 28.86 -22.17 7.92
N LEU A 217 27.82 -22.13 8.76
CA LEU A 217 27.79 -21.35 10.00
C LEU A 217 28.33 -22.10 11.22
N ASN A 218 28.73 -23.37 11.06
CA ASN A 218 29.13 -24.26 12.14
C ASN A 218 28.06 -24.37 13.25
N TYR A 219 26.79 -24.52 12.83
CA TYR A 219 25.63 -24.74 13.69
C TYR A 219 25.40 -26.24 13.90
N THR A 220 24.76 -26.59 15.03
CA THR A 220 24.29 -27.97 15.26
C THR A 220 23.04 -28.26 14.41
N GLU A 221 22.71 -29.54 14.20
CA GLU A 221 21.58 -29.96 13.34
C GLU A 221 20.23 -29.36 13.74
N ASN A 222 20.02 -29.06 15.03
CA ASN A 222 18.79 -28.45 15.53
C ASN A 222 18.89 -26.93 15.68
N GLN A 223 20.04 -26.32 15.40
CA GLN A 223 20.22 -24.88 15.55
C GLN A 223 19.82 -24.14 14.27
N ILE A 224 18.90 -23.18 14.42
CA ILE A 224 18.28 -22.41 13.32
C ILE A 224 18.19 -20.92 13.69
N SER A 225 18.03 -20.05 12.71
CA SER A 225 17.86 -18.60 12.98
C SER A 225 16.40 -18.19 13.11
N GLY A 226 15.49 -18.96 12.52
CA GLY A 226 14.06 -18.67 12.57
C GLY A 226 13.18 -19.81 12.10
N ILE A 227 11.89 -19.66 12.35
CA ILE A 227 10.84 -20.54 11.86
C ILE A 227 9.86 -19.67 11.07
N GLU A 228 9.55 -20.08 9.85
CA GLU A 228 8.58 -19.42 8.97
C GLU A 228 7.31 -20.28 8.87
N LEU A 229 6.15 -19.64 8.99
CA LEU A 229 4.85 -20.31 9.02
C LEU A 229 3.96 -19.80 7.89
N LYS A 230 3.18 -20.74 7.33
CA LYS A 230 2.00 -20.45 6.52
C LYS A 230 0.76 -20.75 7.34
N LEU A 231 -0.18 -19.81 7.42
CA LEU A 231 -1.45 -20.05 8.11
C LEU A 231 -2.55 -20.46 7.13
N GLN A 232 -3.64 -21.02 7.67
CA GLN A 232 -4.88 -21.20 6.93
C GLN A 232 -5.44 -19.83 6.51
N SER A 233 -6.06 -19.75 5.33
CA SER A 233 -6.52 -18.48 4.74
C SER A 233 -7.61 -17.76 5.53
N THR A 234 -8.25 -18.43 6.49
CA THR A 234 -9.33 -17.89 7.33
C THR A 234 -8.84 -17.28 8.64
N VAL A 235 -7.54 -17.39 8.94
CA VAL A 235 -6.96 -17.00 10.23
C VAL A 235 -6.54 -15.54 10.18
N ASP A 236 -6.88 -14.78 11.23
CA ASP A 236 -6.37 -13.43 11.42
C ASP A 236 -4.92 -13.48 11.91
N LEU A 237 -4.02 -12.83 11.17
CA LEU A 237 -2.58 -12.89 11.43
C LEU A 237 -2.20 -12.22 12.75
N ASP A 238 -2.84 -11.10 13.09
CA ASP A 238 -2.46 -10.32 14.26
C ASP A 238 -2.96 -11.02 15.53
N ASP A 239 -4.20 -11.51 15.54
CA ASP A 239 -4.74 -12.32 16.66
C ASP A 239 -3.94 -13.63 16.86
N PHE A 240 -3.59 -14.31 15.77
CA PHE A 240 -2.75 -15.51 15.86
C PHE A 240 -1.35 -15.19 16.38
N GLN A 241 -0.74 -14.10 15.92
CA GLN A 241 0.58 -13.66 16.37
C GLN A 241 0.59 -13.40 17.88
N GLU A 242 -0.40 -12.69 18.41
CA GLU A 242 -0.51 -12.42 19.85
C GLU A 242 -0.64 -13.71 20.67
N LYS A 243 -1.53 -14.62 20.25
CA LYS A 243 -1.72 -15.92 20.90
C LYS A 243 -0.44 -16.75 20.88
N LEU A 244 0.25 -16.81 19.74
CA LEU A 244 1.47 -17.57 19.58
C LEU A 244 2.62 -16.97 20.40
N GLN A 245 2.75 -15.63 20.42
CA GLN A 245 3.73 -14.92 21.24
C GLN A 245 3.57 -15.24 22.73
N GLN A 246 2.32 -15.30 23.23
CA GLN A 246 2.05 -15.68 24.61
C GLN A 246 2.44 -17.14 24.91
N ARG A 247 2.23 -18.07 23.97
CA ARG A 247 2.58 -19.50 24.12
C ARG A 247 4.10 -19.76 24.07
N LEU A 248 4.82 -19.04 23.22
CA LEU A 248 6.28 -19.18 23.07
C LEU A 248 7.07 -18.42 24.15
N GLY A 249 6.47 -17.37 24.72
CA GLY A 249 7.07 -16.56 25.80
C GLY A 249 8.06 -15.51 25.29
N ALA A 250 8.71 -14.81 26.22
CA ALA A 250 9.51 -13.61 25.93
C ALA A 250 10.90 -13.86 25.32
N ASN A 251 11.31 -15.13 25.17
CA ASN A 251 12.60 -15.46 24.54
C ASN A 251 12.55 -15.38 23.01
N PHE A 252 11.34 -15.45 22.44
CA PHE A 252 11.09 -15.41 21.02
C PHE A 252 10.37 -14.12 20.64
N GLU A 253 10.64 -13.68 19.41
CA GLU A 253 9.91 -12.61 18.76
C GLU A 253 9.10 -13.22 17.62
N VAL A 254 7.78 -13.10 17.71
CA VAL A 254 6.84 -13.56 16.68
C VAL A 254 6.37 -12.34 15.91
N LYS A 255 6.68 -12.29 14.61
CA LYS A 255 6.30 -11.18 13.74
C LYS A 255 5.38 -11.62 12.62
N THR A 256 4.33 -10.85 12.37
CA THR A 256 3.54 -10.95 11.14
C THR A 256 4.30 -10.38 9.95
N ARG A 257 3.89 -10.74 8.72
CA ARG A 257 4.42 -10.09 7.50
C ARG A 257 4.34 -8.57 7.55
N ALA A 258 3.27 -8.02 8.12
CA ALA A 258 3.09 -6.58 8.27
C ALA A 258 4.13 -5.97 9.23
N GLN A 259 4.43 -6.67 10.32
CA GLN A 259 5.44 -6.25 11.31
C GLN A 259 6.87 -6.40 10.78
N LEU A 260 7.16 -7.44 10.00
CA LEU A 260 8.46 -7.60 9.31
C LEU A 260 8.72 -6.41 8.37
N ASN A 261 7.68 -5.93 7.70
CA ASN A 261 7.72 -4.82 6.76
C ASN A 261 7.13 -3.52 7.35
N ALA A 262 7.27 -3.30 8.66
CA ALA A 262 6.61 -2.18 9.34
C ALA A 262 6.98 -0.81 8.75
N LEU A 263 8.24 -0.61 8.35
CA LEU A 263 8.68 0.63 7.69
C LEU A 263 7.94 0.85 6.37
N TYR A 264 7.84 -0.20 5.56
CA TYR A 264 7.15 -0.18 4.27
C TYR A 264 5.68 0.23 4.45
N TYR A 265 4.95 -0.47 5.34
CA TYR A 265 3.55 -0.14 5.61
C TYR A 265 3.37 1.25 6.22
N LYS A 266 4.31 1.69 7.07
CA LYS A 266 4.29 3.05 7.62
C LYS A 266 4.43 4.11 6.54
N VAL A 267 5.34 3.92 5.58
CA VAL A 267 5.54 4.85 4.46
C VAL A 267 4.27 4.90 3.60
N ILE A 268 3.77 3.77 3.12
CA ILE A 268 2.56 3.71 2.28
C ILE A 268 1.34 4.33 2.95
N ASN A 269 1.10 4.00 4.23
CA ASN A 269 -0.04 4.59 4.96
C ASN A 269 0.13 6.10 5.15
N THR A 270 1.37 6.57 5.37
CA THR A 270 1.66 8.00 5.52
C THR A 270 1.49 8.74 4.21
N GLU A 271 1.96 8.18 3.08
CA GLU A 271 1.77 8.77 1.75
C GLU A 271 0.29 8.88 1.39
N ASN A 272 -0.48 7.80 1.57
CA ASN A 272 -1.93 7.81 1.34
C ASN A 272 -2.62 8.92 2.13
N PHE A 273 -2.24 9.09 3.40
CA PHE A 273 -2.80 10.11 4.28
C PHE A 273 -2.40 11.54 3.84
N ILE A 274 -1.13 11.77 3.53
CA ILE A 274 -0.63 13.09 3.08
C ILE A 274 -1.28 13.48 1.74
N SER A 275 -1.33 12.56 0.78
CA SER A 275 -1.99 12.82 -0.50
C SER A 275 -3.47 13.13 -0.32
N TYR A 276 -4.18 12.38 0.52
CA TYR A 276 -5.56 12.70 0.87
C TYR A 276 -5.72 14.14 1.42
N LEU A 277 -4.84 14.58 2.32
CA LEU A 277 -4.87 15.95 2.86
C LEU A 277 -4.60 17.02 1.80
N ILE A 278 -3.61 16.81 0.92
CA ILE A 278 -3.28 17.76 -0.15
C ILE A 278 -4.46 17.92 -1.12
N PHE A 279 -5.07 16.81 -1.55
CA PHE A 279 -6.22 16.89 -2.47
C PHE A 279 -7.47 17.44 -1.79
N THR A 280 -7.66 17.17 -0.49
CA THR A 280 -8.72 17.80 0.30
C THR A 280 -8.51 19.32 0.39
N LEU A 281 -7.27 19.78 0.57
CA LEU A 281 -6.94 21.21 0.58
C LEU A 281 -7.18 21.86 -0.80
N ILE A 282 -6.81 21.18 -1.89
CA ILE A 282 -7.10 21.63 -3.26
C ILE A 282 -8.61 21.78 -3.47
N ILE A 283 -9.41 20.82 -3.00
CA ILE A 283 -10.88 20.91 -3.05
C ILE A 283 -11.39 22.07 -2.20
N ALA A 284 -10.85 22.27 -0.99
CA ALA A 284 -11.24 23.38 -0.14
C ALA A 284 -10.98 24.74 -0.82
N ILE A 285 -9.84 24.88 -1.51
CA ILE A 285 -9.52 26.06 -2.32
C ILE A 285 -10.50 26.21 -3.51
N ALA A 286 -10.78 25.11 -4.22
CA ALA A 286 -11.72 25.11 -5.33
C ALA A 286 -13.14 25.54 -4.91
N LEU A 287 -13.53 25.25 -3.66
CA LEU A 287 -14.82 25.65 -3.12
C LEU A 287 -14.95 27.15 -2.82
N PHE A 288 -13.86 27.93 -2.82
CA PHE A 288 -13.98 29.40 -2.81
C PHE A 288 -14.65 29.92 -4.08
N ASN A 289 -14.46 29.25 -5.21
CA ASN A 289 -15.16 29.61 -6.45
C ASN A 289 -16.68 29.38 -6.32
N VAL A 290 -17.08 28.34 -5.59
CA VAL A 290 -18.50 28.10 -5.24
C VAL A 290 -19.05 29.22 -4.37
N ILE A 291 -18.30 29.68 -3.38
CA ILE A 291 -18.69 30.84 -2.55
C ILE A 291 -18.90 32.08 -3.44
N GLY A 292 -17.96 32.37 -4.33
CA GLY A 292 -18.05 33.50 -5.27
C GLY A 292 -19.28 33.42 -6.18
N SER A 293 -19.55 32.23 -6.74
CA SER A 293 -20.74 32.00 -7.57
C SER A 293 -22.04 32.20 -6.79
N ILE A 294 -22.13 31.71 -5.55
CA ILE A 294 -23.34 31.86 -4.73
C ILE A 294 -23.55 33.33 -4.38
N ILE A 295 -22.50 34.06 -3.98
CA ILE A 295 -22.58 35.49 -3.66
C ILE A 295 -23.09 36.27 -4.88
N MET A 296 -22.53 36.00 -6.06
CA MET A 296 -22.96 36.67 -7.29
C MET A 296 -24.44 36.38 -7.59
N MET A 297 -24.90 35.16 -7.31
CA MET A 297 -26.30 34.80 -7.50
C MET A 297 -27.24 35.43 -6.48
N ILE A 298 -26.81 35.59 -5.23
CA ILE A 298 -27.54 36.36 -4.21
C ILE A 298 -27.75 37.80 -4.69
N ILE A 299 -26.73 38.40 -5.29
CA ILE A 299 -26.79 39.76 -5.86
C ILE A 299 -27.76 39.82 -7.04
N ASP A 300 -27.70 38.87 -7.98
CA ASP A 300 -28.60 38.79 -9.15
C ASP A 300 -30.07 38.66 -8.73
N LYS A 301 -30.34 37.84 -7.71
CA LYS A 301 -31.71 37.55 -7.25
C LYS A 301 -32.22 38.50 -6.16
N ARG A 302 -31.49 39.57 -5.85
CA ARG A 302 -31.81 40.49 -4.75
C ARG A 302 -33.24 41.02 -4.77
N GLN A 303 -33.75 41.41 -5.94
CA GLN A 303 -35.14 41.89 -6.07
C GLN A 303 -36.14 40.79 -5.68
N ASN A 304 -35.89 39.54 -6.08
CA ASN A 304 -36.72 38.40 -5.68
C ASN A 304 -36.65 38.16 -4.17
N LEU A 305 -35.49 38.38 -3.54
CA LEU A 305 -35.34 38.26 -2.08
C LEU A 305 -36.17 39.30 -1.35
N LYS A 306 -36.20 40.54 -1.85
CA LYS A 306 -37.05 41.62 -1.32
C LYS A 306 -38.53 41.28 -1.43
N THR A 307 -38.97 40.74 -2.57
CA THR A 307 -40.35 40.25 -2.74
C THR A 307 -40.68 39.14 -1.74
N LEU A 308 -39.82 38.12 -1.59
CA LEU A 308 -40.04 37.02 -0.65
C LEU A 308 -40.09 37.52 0.80
N TYR A 309 -39.22 38.45 1.17
CA TYR A 309 -39.19 39.06 2.50
C TYR A 309 -40.48 39.85 2.77
N ASN A 310 -40.94 40.65 1.82
CA ASN A 310 -42.20 41.40 1.93
C ASN A 310 -43.44 40.50 1.98
N LEU A 311 -43.37 39.30 1.41
CA LEU A 311 -44.41 38.27 1.49
C LEU A 311 -44.38 37.48 2.81
N GLY A 312 -43.45 37.78 3.72
CA GLY A 312 -43.38 37.20 5.06
C GLY A 312 -42.30 36.13 5.26
N ALA A 313 -41.42 35.87 4.28
CA ALA A 313 -40.31 34.95 4.47
C ALA A 313 -39.27 35.53 5.44
N SER A 314 -38.89 34.77 6.45
CA SER A 314 -37.84 35.17 7.40
C SER A 314 -36.45 35.20 6.73
N ILE A 315 -35.54 35.99 7.29
CA ILE A 315 -34.14 36.07 6.81
C ILE A 315 -33.47 34.69 6.87
N ASP A 316 -33.78 33.88 7.88
CA ASP A 316 -33.23 32.54 8.01
C ASP A 316 -33.76 31.57 6.96
N GLU A 317 -35.02 31.70 6.54
CA GLU A 317 -35.56 30.94 5.41
C GLU A 317 -34.91 31.35 4.10
N ILE A 318 -34.66 32.65 3.89
CA ILE A 318 -33.93 33.16 2.73
C ILE A 318 -32.49 32.64 2.72
N LYS A 319 -31.79 32.66 3.86
CA LYS A 319 -30.45 32.06 3.99
C LYS A 319 -30.47 30.57 3.66
N LYS A 320 -31.45 29.82 4.18
CA LYS A 320 -31.60 28.37 3.90
C LYS A 320 -31.78 28.07 2.41
N ILE A 321 -32.45 28.95 1.64
CA ILE A 321 -32.56 28.79 0.18
C ILE A 321 -31.18 28.74 -0.46
N PHE A 322 -30.29 29.69 -0.15
CA PHE A 322 -28.95 29.75 -0.75
C PHE A 322 -27.98 28.70 -0.19
N VAL A 323 -28.14 28.29 1.07
CA VAL A 323 -27.38 27.15 1.62
C VAL A 323 -27.73 25.89 0.85
N LEU A 324 -29.03 25.59 0.68
CA LEU A 324 -29.48 24.42 -0.07
C LEU A 324 -29.09 24.51 -1.54
N GLN A 325 -29.13 25.70 -2.14
CA GLN A 325 -28.73 25.88 -3.51
C GLN A 325 -27.24 25.61 -3.72
N GLY A 326 -26.37 26.20 -2.89
CA GLY A 326 -24.94 25.98 -2.94
C GLY A 326 -24.60 24.51 -2.71
N PHE A 327 -25.27 23.86 -1.77
CA PHE A 327 -25.12 22.44 -1.51
C PHE A 327 -25.55 21.58 -2.71
N LEU A 328 -26.67 21.89 -3.36
CA LEU A 328 -27.10 21.21 -4.59
C LEU A 328 -26.10 21.41 -5.74
N LEU A 329 -25.53 22.61 -5.87
CA LEU A 329 -24.50 22.91 -6.86
C LEU A 329 -23.27 22.02 -6.66
N THR A 330 -22.81 21.89 -5.41
CA THR A 330 -21.71 20.99 -5.06
C THR A 330 -22.06 19.53 -5.30
N ILE A 331 -23.28 19.08 -4.98
CA ILE A 331 -23.73 17.70 -5.24
C ILE A 331 -23.67 17.39 -6.74
N VAL A 332 -24.14 18.29 -7.60
CA VAL A 332 -24.09 18.08 -9.06
C VAL A 332 -22.65 17.94 -9.53
N GLY A 333 -21.76 18.85 -9.12
CA GLY A 333 -20.34 18.76 -9.47
C GLY A 333 -19.67 17.49 -8.94
N MET A 334 -19.99 17.09 -7.71
CA MET A 334 -19.51 15.86 -7.09
C MET A 334 -19.96 14.62 -7.87
N ILE A 335 -21.24 14.50 -8.20
CA ILE A 335 -21.78 13.34 -8.93
C ILE A 335 -21.08 13.24 -10.29
N VAL A 336 -21.00 14.34 -11.05
CA VAL A 336 -20.36 14.33 -12.37
C VAL A 336 -18.88 13.98 -12.25
N GLY A 337 -18.16 14.59 -11.30
CA GLY A 337 -16.74 14.32 -11.09
C GLY A 337 -16.45 12.89 -10.64
N ILE A 338 -17.27 12.32 -9.75
CA ILE A 338 -17.13 10.92 -9.32
C ILE A 338 -17.44 9.99 -10.47
N VAL A 339 -18.52 10.20 -11.24
CA VAL A 339 -18.83 9.36 -12.41
C VAL A 339 -17.66 9.36 -13.40
N LEU A 340 -17.11 10.52 -13.71
CA LEU A 340 -15.93 10.63 -14.58
C LEU A 340 -14.69 9.94 -13.97
N GLY A 341 -14.44 10.12 -12.67
CA GLY A 341 -13.33 9.47 -11.98
C GLY A 341 -13.47 7.95 -11.97
N VAL A 342 -14.67 7.42 -11.73
CA VAL A 342 -14.96 5.99 -11.77
C VAL A 342 -14.75 5.45 -13.18
N LEU A 343 -15.26 6.13 -14.20
CA LEU A 343 -15.04 5.74 -15.59
C LEU A 343 -13.55 5.70 -15.94
N LEU A 344 -12.77 6.71 -15.54
CA LEU A 344 -11.32 6.74 -15.76
C LEU A 344 -10.61 5.57 -15.06
N VAL A 345 -10.94 5.28 -13.81
CA VAL A 345 -10.35 4.16 -13.07
C VAL A 345 -10.69 2.83 -13.74
N LEU A 346 -11.96 2.61 -14.13
CA LEU A 346 -12.37 1.37 -14.81
C LEU A 346 -11.72 1.21 -16.18
N ILE A 347 -11.59 2.30 -16.94
CA ILE A 347 -10.87 2.30 -18.23
C ILE A 347 -9.40 1.92 -18.00
N GLN A 348 -8.74 2.52 -17.01
CA GLN A 348 -7.35 2.18 -16.69
C GLN A 348 -7.22 0.72 -16.23
N GLN A 349 -8.15 0.18 -15.44
CA GLN A 349 -8.14 -1.24 -15.05
C GLN A 349 -8.32 -2.20 -16.23
N ARG A 350 -9.07 -1.81 -17.26
CA ARG A 350 -9.38 -2.68 -18.39
C ARG A 350 -8.37 -2.59 -19.53
N TYR A 351 -7.86 -1.40 -19.80
CA TYR A 351 -7.06 -1.09 -20.99
C TYR A 351 -5.60 -0.74 -20.67
N GLU A 352 -5.24 -0.59 -19.39
CA GLU A 352 -3.85 -0.39 -18.96
C GLU A 352 -3.15 0.79 -19.69
N LEU A 353 -3.90 1.85 -19.99
CA LEU A 353 -3.45 2.95 -20.85
C LEU A 353 -2.20 3.66 -20.32
N PHE A 354 -2.14 3.86 -19.00
CA PHE A 354 -1.00 4.50 -18.35
C PHE A 354 -0.02 3.44 -17.85
N MET A 355 1.11 3.32 -18.54
CA MET A 355 2.19 2.38 -18.25
C MET A 355 3.29 3.02 -17.39
N ILE A 356 3.76 2.33 -16.35
CA ILE A 356 4.97 2.69 -15.58
C ILE A 356 6.21 2.20 -16.32
N THR A 357 6.16 0.96 -16.79
CA THR A 357 7.20 0.32 -17.61
C THR A 357 6.55 -0.35 -18.82
N GLN A 358 7.35 -0.84 -19.77
CA GLN A 358 6.82 -1.49 -20.98
C GLN A 358 5.84 -2.65 -20.70
N ASN A 359 5.96 -3.30 -19.54
CA ASN A 359 5.17 -4.47 -19.16
C ASN A 359 4.37 -4.26 -17.86
N LEU A 360 4.32 -3.05 -17.31
CA LEU A 360 3.64 -2.78 -16.04
C LEU A 360 2.81 -1.50 -16.13
N ALA A 361 1.49 -1.68 -16.13
CA ALA A 361 0.52 -0.61 -16.02
C ALA A 361 0.57 0.03 -14.62
N TYR A 362 0.21 1.31 -14.53
CA TYR A 362 0.02 1.96 -13.24
C TYR A 362 -1.20 1.33 -12.54
N PRO A 363 -1.01 0.69 -11.38
CA PRO A 363 -2.08 -0.07 -10.73
C PRO A 363 -3.08 0.89 -10.11
N VAL A 364 -4.36 0.68 -10.42
CA VAL A 364 -5.46 1.43 -9.82
C VAL A 364 -6.51 0.44 -9.31
N GLU A 365 -7.10 0.75 -8.16
CA GLU A 365 -8.12 -0.09 -7.55
C GLU A 365 -9.36 0.72 -7.21
N PHE A 366 -10.50 0.27 -7.73
CA PHE A 366 -11.79 0.77 -7.31
C PHE A 366 -12.13 0.23 -5.92
N ARG A 367 -12.22 1.14 -4.93
CA ARG A 367 -12.71 0.83 -3.58
C ARG A 367 -13.91 1.68 -3.22
N TRP A 368 -14.99 1.02 -2.80
CA TRP A 368 -16.20 1.70 -2.29
C TRP A 368 -15.90 2.67 -1.15
N PHE A 369 -14.94 2.33 -0.29
CA PHE A 369 -14.50 3.20 0.79
C PHE A 369 -13.94 4.54 0.28
N ASN A 370 -13.14 4.53 -0.79
CA ASN A 370 -12.61 5.76 -1.38
C ASN A 370 -13.74 6.66 -1.92
N LEU A 371 -14.74 6.05 -2.55
CA LEU A 371 -15.93 6.75 -3.05
C LEU A 371 -16.68 7.43 -1.90
N LEU A 372 -16.90 6.72 -0.79
CA LEU A 372 -17.54 7.26 0.41
C LEU A 372 -16.75 8.41 1.03
N VAL A 373 -15.43 8.28 1.13
CA VAL A 373 -14.53 9.33 1.63
C VAL A 373 -14.64 10.58 0.77
N VAL A 374 -14.53 10.46 -0.55
CA VAL A 374 -14.65 11.60 -1.48
C VAL A 374 -16.00 12.29 -1.35
N MET A 375 -17.10 11.52 -1.33
CA MET A 375 -18.44 12.09 -1.15
C MET A 375 -18.56 12.83 0.17
N PHE A 376 -18.14 12.21 1.27
CA PHE A 376 -18.24 12.81 2.59
C PHE A 376 -17.47 14.11 2.69
N THR A 377 -16.22 14.14 2.21
CA THR A 377 -15.36 15.32 2.21
C THR A 377 -15.98 16.47 1.41
N ILE A 378 -16.47 16.19 0.20
CA ILE A 378 -17.07 17.21 -0.66
C ILE A 378 -18.40 17.71 -0.10
N LEU A 379 -19.22 16.84 0.48
CA LEU A 379 -20.49 17.23 1.10
C LEU A 379 -20.26 18.15 2.30
N ILE A 380 -19.30 17.83 3.18
CA ILE A 380 -18.96 18.67 4.33
C ILE A 380 -18.46 20.03 3.87
N LEU A 381 -17.44 20.05 3.00
CA LEU A 381 -16.84 21.31 2.57
C LEU A 381 -17.84 22.14 1.74
N GLY A 382 -18.65 21.49 0.90
CA GLY A 382 -19.71 22.14 0.13
C GLY A 382 -20.77 22.79 1.00
N TYR A 383 -21.22 22.10 2.06
CA TYR A 383 -22.15 22.65 3.03
C TYR A 383 -21.56 23.85 3.78
N ILE A 384 -20.30 23.75 4.22
CA ILE A 384 -19.57 24.84 4.88
C ILE A 384 -19.48 26.06 3.95
N SER A 385 -19.05 25.87 2.70
CA SER A 385 -18.95 26.93 1.72
C SER A 385 -20.30 27.60 1.43
N ALA A 386 -21.37 26.81 1.28
CA ALA A 386 -22.71 27.35 1.06
C ALA A 386 -23.22 28.15 2.28
N LYS A 387 -22.90 27.69 3.50
CA LYS A 387 -23.21 28.40 4.75
C LYS A 387 -22.44 29.72 4.87
N ILE A 388 -21.15 29.73 4.54
CA ILE A 388 -20.31 30.94 4.52
C ILE A 388 -20.88 31.95 3.52
N ALA A 389 -21.20 31.52 2.30
CA ALA A 389 -21.75 32.41 1.27
C ALA A 389 -23.09 33.03 1.71
N SER A 390 -23.98 32.21 2.25
CA SER A 390 -25.33 32.63 2.68
C SER A 390 -25.31 33.55 3.89
N SER A 391 -24.25 33.51 4.71
CA SER A 391 -24.09 34.44 5.85
C SER A 391 -24.06 35.92 5.45
N ARG A 392 -23.73 36.22 4.18
CA ARG A 392 -23.73 37.60 3.65
C ARG A 392 -25.12 38.21 3.50
N ILE A 393 -26.19 37.42 3.58
CA ILE A 393 -27.57 37.91 3.51
C ILE A 393 -27.93 38.54 4.86
N SER A 394 -28.11 39.86 4.87
CA SER A 394 -28.59 40.64 6.02
C SER A 394 -29.89 41.38 5.68
N LYS A 395 -30.62 41.83 6.72
CA LYS A 395 -31.80 42.70 6.55
C LYS A 395 -31.46 43.95 5.72
N SER A 396 -30.33 44.59 6.06
CA SER A 396 -29.83 45.77 5.36
C SER A 396 -29.45 45.52 3.90
N PHE A 397 -29.06 44.29 3.53
CA PHE A 397 -28.78 43.91 2.15
C PHE A 397 -30.06 43.79 1.31
N ILE A 398 -31.13 43.25 1.91
CA ILE A 398 -32.43 43.04 1.25
C ILE A 398 -33.21 44.35 1.09
N GLU A 399 -33.10 45.27 2.06
CA GLU A 399 -33.88 46.52 2.09
C GLU A 399 -33.30 47.61 1.19
N LYS A 400 -31.96 47.73 1.14
CA LYS A 400 -31.26 48.50 0.11
C LYS A 400 -31.65 48.01 -1.28
#